data_AF-A0A974AMR5-F1
#
_entry.id   AF-A0A974AMR5-F1
#
_cell.length_a   1.000
_cell.length_b   1.000
_cell.length_c   1.000
_cell.angle_alpha   90.00
_cell.angle_beta   90.00
_cell.angle_gamma   90.00
#
_symmetry.space_group_name_H-M   'P 1'
#
loop_
_entity.id
_entity.type
_entity.pdbx_description
1 polymer ?
#
loop_
_entity_poly.entity_id
_entity_poly.type
_entity_poly.pdbx_seq_one_letter_code
_entity_poly.pdbx_strand_id
1 'polypeptide(L)'
;LRPYPELKIVLSTSWVRSYGCAGAAKRLPLELRSRVIGATWHSGNKPLENEWVSAPRGMQIWSDVLRRKPAAWLAIDDDYLHWPKWALENYVQTDEVLGISHPAVKALLERKLQEMCSVLDKSAQMEGEK
;
A
#
# COMPACT_ATOMS: atom_id res chain seq x y z
N LEU A 1 -7.23 0.65 -11.82
CA LEU A 1 -7.60 1.61 -10.74
C LEU A 1 -8.58 2.70 -11.17
N ARG A 2 -8.94 2.85 -12.45
CA ARG A 2 -9.97 3.81 -12.90
C ARG A 2 -11.29 3.73 -12.13
N PRO A 3 -11.81 2.55 -11.75
CA PRO A 3 -13.02 2.45 -10.92
C PRO A 3 -12.89 3.04 -9.50
N TYR A 4 -11.68 3.28 -9.02
CA TYR A 4 -11.40 3.74 -7.66
C TYR A 4 -10.63 5.07 -7.69
N PRO A 5 -11.22 6.18 -8.14
CA PRO A 5 -10.51 7.45 -8.37
C PRO A 5 -9.81 8.01 -7.11
N GLU A 6 -10.41 7.79 -5.94
CA GLU A 6 -9.87 8.28 -4.67
C GLU A 6 -8.67 7.49 -4.13
N LEU A 7 -8.37 6.33 -4.72
CA LEU A 7 -7.27 5.48 -4.26
C LEU A 7 -5.93 6.20 -4.41
N LYS A 8 -5.23 6.35 -3.29
CA LYS A 8 -3.86 6.86 -3.19
C LYS A 8 -2.88 5.72 -2.97
N ILE A 9 -1.64 5.91 -3.39
CA ILE A 9 -0.57 4.92 -3.34
C ILE A 9 0.54 5.41 -2.41
N VAL A 10 1.00 4.54 -1.51
CA VAL A 10 2.22 4.73 -0.74
C VAL A 10 3.23 3.66 -1.16
N LEU A 11 4.47 4.05 -1.40
CA LEU A 11 5.53 3.14 -1.81
C LEU A 11 6.25 2.54 -0.59
N SER A 12 6.20 1.22 -0.45
CA SER A 12 7.04 0.46 0.50
C SER A 12 8.03 -0.41 -0.28
N THR A 13 9.07 0.21 -0.84
CA THR A 13 10.05 -0.48 -1.69
C THR A 13 11.47 -0.06 -1.33
N SER A 14 12.44 -0.96 -1.42
CA SER A 14 13.86 -0.64 -1.18
C SER A 14 14.37 0.49 -2.10
N TRP A 15 13.75 0.70 -3.26
CA TRP A 15 14.12 1.74 -4.22
C TRP A 15 13.99 3.16 -3.67
N VAL A 16 13.12 3.41 -2.67
CA VAL A 16 12.96 4.77 -2.13
C VAL A 16 14.19 5.24 -1.35
N ARG A 17 15.06 4.34 -0.91
CA ARG A 17 16.36 4.70 -0.30
C ARG A 17 17.34 5.24 -1.34
N SER A 18 17.40 4.61 -2.50
CA SER A 18 18.34 4.99 -3.57
C SER A 18 17.86 6.16 -4.41
N TYR A 19 16.54 6.26 -4.64
CA TYR A 19 15.96 7.22 -5.59
C TYR A 19 15.03 8.26 -4.94
N GLY A 20 14.76 8.15 -3.64
CA GLY A 20 13.68 8.88 -3.00
C GLY A 20 12.28 8.43 -3.49
N CYS A 21 11.24 8.93 -2.83
CA CYS A 21 9.86 8.62 -3.22
C CYS A 21 9.56 9.04 -4.67
N ALA A 22 9.91 10.27 -5.04
CA ALA A 22 9.66 10.80 -6.39
C ALA A 22 10.42 10.01 -7.47
N GLY A 23 11.68 9.64 -7.21
CA GLY A 23 12.48 8.86 -8.16
C GLY A 23 11.97 7.43 -8.31
N ALA A 24 11.53 6.78 -7.23
CA ALA A 24 10.89 5.47 -7.31
C ALA A 24 9.55 5.53 -8.07
N ALA A 25 8.71 6.54 -7.78
CA ALA A 25 7.41 6.71 -8.43
C ALA A 25 7.52 6.93 -9.95
N LYS A 26 8.62 7.54 -10.44
CA LYS A 26 8.86 7.74 -11.88
C LYS A 26 8.89 6.44 -12.68
N ARG A 27 9.14 5.29 -12.03
CA ARG A 27 9.19 3.97 -12.67
C ARG A 27 7.81 3.34 -12.85
N LEU A 28 6.77 3.95 -12.28
CA LEU A 28 5.40 3.54 -12.51
C LEU A 28 4.81 4.22 -13.76
N PRO A 29 3.85 3.56 -14.45
CA PRO A 29 3.00 4.21 -15.45
C PRO A 29 2.38 5.50 -14.90
N LEU A 30 2.16 6.48 -15.78
CA LEU A 30 1.71 7.82 -15.38
C LEU A 30 0.42 7.78 -14.53
N GLU A 31 -0.54 6.93 -14.89
CA GLU A 31 -1.82 6.79 -14.17
C GLU A 31 -1.66 6.30 -12.72
N LEU A 32 -0.61 5.53 -12.42
CA LEU A 32 -0.31 5.08 -11.06
C LEU A 32 0.55 6.10 -10.32
N ARG A 33 1.55 6.65 -11.03
CA ARG A 33 2.45 7.66 -10.49
C ARG A 33 1.69 8.89 -9.96
N SER A 34 0.67 9.35 -10.68
CA SER A 34 -0.16 10.48 -10.28
C SER A 34 -0.95 10.23 -8.98
N ARG A 35 -1.07 8.97 -8.55
CA ARG A 35 -1.75 8.57 -7.31
C ARG A 35 -0.78 8.38 -6.14
N VAL A 36 0.53 8.46 -6.36
CA VAL A 36 1.53 8.29 -5.29
C VAL A 36 1.56 9.53 -4.40
N ILE A 37 1.31 9.35 -3.10
CA ILE A 37 1.29 10.42 -2.08
C ILE A 37 2.49 10.36 -1.14
N GLY A 38 3.37 9.37 -1.29
CA GLY A 38 4.55 9.22 -0.44
C GLY A 38 5.11 7.81 -0.43
N ALA A 39 6.02 7.59 0.53
CA ALA A 39 6.65 6.30 0.80
C ALA A 39 6.66 6.03 2.31
N THR A 40 6.92 4.79 2.69
CA THR A 40 7.10 4.38 4.10
C THR A 40 8.46 4.80 4.67
N TRP A 41 9.42 5.15 3.79
CA TRP A 41 10.71 5.75 4.16
C TRP A 41 10.79 7.21 3.73
N HIS A 42 11.40 8.03 4.58
CA HIS A 42 11.67 9.44 4.34
C HIS A 42 13.15 9.73 4.60
N SER A 43 13.76 10.65 3.84
CA SER A 43 15.18 11.00 3.99
C SER A 43 15.53 11.63 5.35
N GLY A 44 14.53 12.18 6.06
CA GLY A 44 14.66 12.60 7.46
C GLY A 44 14.82 11.44 8.45
N ASN A 45 14.49 10.21 8.04
CA ASN A 45 14.63 9.01 8.86
C ASN A 45 16.05 8.43 8.82
N LYS A 46 17.05 9.14 8.30
CA LYS A 46 18.46 8.68 8.31
C LYS A 46 18.92 8.17 9.69
N PRO A 47 18.60 8.83 10.82
CA PRO A 47 18.96 8.31 12.14
C PRO A 47 18.33 6.94 12.48
N LEU A 48 17.20 6.61 11.85
CA LEU A 48 16.42 5.39 12.04
C LEU A 48 16.51 4.44 10.83
N GLU A 49 17.47 4.65 9.92
CA GLU A 49 17.53 3.90 8.67
C GLU A 49 17.75 2.42 8.91
N ASN A 50 18.65 2.05 9.82
CA ASN A 50 18.91 0.66 10.16
C ASN A 50 17.67 -0.02 10.75
N GLU A 51 16.92 0.68 11.61
CA GLU A 51 15.68 0.17 12.17
C GLU A 51 14.66 -0.11 11.07
N TRP A 52 14.45 0.85 10.16
CA TRP A 52 13.53 0.68 9.03
C TRP A 52 13.96 -0.47 8.11
N VAL A 53 15.25 -0.59 7.79
CA VAL A 53 15.79 -1.65 6.92
C VAL A 53 15.63 -3.02 7.55
N SER A 54 15.85 -3.13 8.86
CA SER A 54 15.76 -4.39 9.61
C SER A 54 14.33 -4.83 9.90
N ALA A 55 13.37 -3.89 9.86
CA ALA A 55 11.96 -4.22 10.08
C ALA A 55 11.41 -5.06 8.92
N PRO A 56 10.65 -6.14 9.21
CA PRO A 56 9.91 -6.86 8.17
C PRO A 56 9.05 -5.91 7.33
N ARG A 57 8.84 -6.23 6.05
CA ARG A 57 8.07 -5.39 5.13
C ARG A 57 6.68 -5.05 5.67
N GLY A 58 6.01 -6.04 6.26
CA GLY A 58 4.71 -5.85 6.90
C GLY A 58 4.74 -4.85 8.06
N MET A 59 5.82 -4.79 8.83
CA MET A 59 5.98 -3.81 9.91
C MET A 59 6.29 -2.41 9.40
N GLN A 60 7.05 -2.27 8.29
CA GLN A 60 7.27 -0.97 7.65
C GLN A 60 5.95 -0.37 7.15
N ILE A 61 5.08 -1.20 6.55
CA ILE A 61 3.74 -0.80 6.11
C ILE A 61 2.86 -0.48 7.32
N TRP A 62 2.84 -1.33 8.34
CA TRP A 62 2.03 -1.12 9.54
C TRP A 62 2.37 0.20 10.27
N SER A 63 3.65 0.53 10.38
CA SER A 63 4.11 1.81 10.94
C SER A 63 3.56 3.01 10.16
N ASP A 64 3.52 2.92 8.83
CA ASP A 64 2.94 3.96 7.98
C ASP A 64 1.41 4.07 8.14
N VAL A 65 0.71 2.94 8.27
CA VAL A 65 -0.74 2.91 8.56
C VAL A 65 -1.05 3.61 9.89
N LEU A 66 -0.30 3.32 10.96
CA LEU A 66 -0.48 3.97 12.25
C LEU A 66 -0.23 5.48 12.19
N ARG A 67 0.73 5.90 11.36
CA ARG A 67 1.08 7.31 11.17
C ARG A 67 0.05 8.08 10.33
N ARG A 68 -0.41 7.50 9.23
CA ARG A 68 -1.34 8.15 8.28
C ARG A 68 -2.80 8.00 8.65
N LYS A 69 -3.14 6.97 9.43
CA LYS A 69 -4.50 6.64 9.86
C LYS A 69 -5.52 6.66 8.71
N PRO A 70 -5.27 5.92 7.62
CA PRO A 70 -6.24 5.86 6.53
C PRO A 70 -7.54 5.20 7.00
N ALA A 71 -8.69 5.64 6.47
CA ALA A 71 -9.99 5.04 6.77
C ALA A 71 -10.07 3.57 6.36
N ALA A 72 -9.38 3.20 5.28
CA ALA A 72 -9.19 1.82 4.85
C ALA A 72 -7.87 1.69 4.08
N TRP A 73 -7.27 0.49 4.07
CA TRP A 73 -5.98 0.27 3.41
C TRP A 73 -5.81 -1.17 2.90
N LEU A 74 -4.90 -1.34 1.93
CA LEU A 74 -4.52 -2.63 1.38
C LEU A 74 -3.04 -2.60 0.97
N ALA A 75 -2.29 -3.65 1.30
CA ALA A 75 -0.91 -3.89 0.88
C ALA A 75 -0.85 -4.94 -0.23
N ILE A 76 0.01 -4.69 -1.23
CA ILE A 76 0.31 -5.61 -2.33
C ILE A 76 1.82 -5.77 -2.34
N ASP A 77 2.31 -6.98 -2.13
CA ASP A 77 3.73 -7.21 -1.91
C ASP A 77 4.03 -8.72 -2.07
N ASP A 78 5.28 -9.07 -2.37
CA ASP A 78 5.76 -10.45 -2.52
C ASP A 78 6.42 -10.98 -1.23
N ASP A 79 6.89 -10.10 -0.34
CA ASP A 79 7.67 -10.46 0.85
C ASP A 79 6.79 -10.93 2.03
N TYR A 80 6.25 -12.15 1.93
CA TYR A 80 5.32 -12.76 2.91
C TYR A 80 5.84 -12.97 4.33
N LEU A 81 7.14 -12.77 4.53
CA LEU A 81 7.80 -13.20 5.75
C LEU A 81 7.55 -12.23 6.91
N HIS A 82 7.16 -12.79 8.07
CA HIS A 82 6.95 -12.05 9.32
C HIS A 82 5.89 -10.93 9.25
N TRP A 83 4.87 -11.06 8.38
CA TRP A 83 3.73 -10.14 8.44
C TRP A 83 3.03 -10.21 9.81
N PRO A 84 2.69 -9.05 10.42
CA PRO A 84 1.86 -9.05 11.61
C PRO A 84 0.50 -9.70 11.33
N LYS A 85 0.09 -10.64 12.20
CA LYS A 85 -1.15 -11.42 12.01
C LYS A 85 -2.39 -10.53 11.87
N TRP A 86 -2.45 -9.42 12.59
CA TRP A 86 -3.55 -8.45 12.54
C TRP A 86 -3.64 -7.66 11.23
N ALA A 87 -2.58 -7.69 10.40
CA ALA A 87 -2.54 -6.99 9.12
C ALA A 87 -2.84 -7.91 7.93
N LEU A 88 -2.95 -9.23 8.15
CA LEU A 88 -3.12 -10.20 7.07
C LEU A 88 -4.43 -10.00 6.30
N GLU A 89 -5.47 -9.49 6.95
CA GLU A 89 -6.73 -9.15 6.28
C GLU A 89 -6.56 -8.05 5.22
N ASN A 90 -5.61 -7.13 5.42
CA ASN A 90 -5.28 -6.06 4.49
C ASN A 90 -4.12 -6.41 3.55
N TYR A 91 -3.68 -7.66 3.46
CA TYR A 91 -2.54 -8.06 2.64
C TYR A 91 -2.94 -8.91 1.42
N VAL A 92 -2.35 -8.64 0.26
CA VAL A 92 -2.42 -9.46 -0.95
C VAL A 92 -1.00 -9.85 -1.35
N GLN A 93 -0.69 -11.14 -1.20
CA GLN A 93 0.57 -11.70 -1.69
C GLN A 93 0.56 -11.76 -3.21
N THR A 94 1.60 -11.23 -3.85
CA THR A 94 1.80 -11.39 -5.28
C THR A 94 2.47 -12.71 -5.62
N ASP A 95 2.20 -13.21 -6.81
CA ASP A 95 2.91 -14.37 -7.37
C ASP A 95 4.36 -14.00 -7.69
N GLU A 96 5.30 -14.89 -7.41
CA GLU A 96 6.75 -14.62 -7.55
C GLU A 96 7.18 -14.39 -9.01
N VAL A 97 6.42 -14.89 -9.99
CA VAL A 97 6.74 -14.81 -11.42
C VAL A 97 5.81 -13.86 -12.15
N LEU A 98 4.50 -14.07 -11.99
CA LEU A 98 3.45 -13.34 -12.69
C LEU A 98 3.01 -12.07 -11.94
N GLY A 99 3.42 -11.90 -10.68
CA GLY A 99 3.01 -10.78 -9.85
C GLY A 99 1.49 -10.71 -9.70
N ILE A 100 0.94 -9.51 -9.91
CA ILE A 100 -0.51 -9.28 -9.92
C ILE A 100 -1.23 -9.85 -11.15
N SER A 101 -0.49 -10.31 -12.17
CA SER A 101 -1.10 -10.89 -13.37
C SER A 101 -1.54 -12.34 -13.16
N HIS A 102 -1.09 -13.00 -12.08
CA HIS A 102 -1.59 -14.32 -11.72
C HIS A 102 -3.12 -14.26 -11.49
N PRO A 103 -3.94 -15.09 -12.14
CA PRO A 103 -5.40 -14.97 -12.09
C PRO A 103 -5.98 -14.94 -10.67
N ALA A 104 -5.49 -15.81 -9.78
CA ALA A 104 -5.94 -15.85 -8.39
C ALA A 104 -5.57 -14.59 -7.59
N VAL A 105 -4.36 -14.04 -7.82
CA VAL A 105 -3.89 -12.81 -7.16
C VAL A 105 -4.71 -11.62 -7.65
N LYS A 106 -4.93 -11.53 -8.97
CA LYS A 106 -5.76 -10.49 -9.58
C LYS A 106 -7.18 -10.50 -9.03
N ALA A 107 -7.81 -11.68 -8.99
CA ALA A 107 -9.17 -11.83 -8.46
C ALA A 107 -9.25 -11.46 -6.97
N LEU A 108 -8.27 -11.88 -6.16
CA LEU A 108 -8.18 -11.51 -4.75
C LEU A 108 -8.03 -10.00 -4.57
N LEU A 109 -7.14 -9.36 -5.34
CA LEU A 109 -6.92 -7.92 -5.31
C LEU A 109 -8.19 -7.16 -5.69
N GLU A 110 -8.85 -7.55 -6.78
CA GLU A 110 -10.09 -6.92 -7.25
C GLU A 110 -11.20 -7.00 -6.18
N ARG A 111 -11.39 -8.17 -5.57
CA ARG A 111 -12.34 -8.38 -4.49
C ARG A 111 -12.04 -7.48 -3.29
N LYS A 112 -10.80 -7.48 -2.78
CA LYS A 112 -10.43 -6.68 -1.60
C LYS A 112 -10.53 -5.17 -1.88
N LEU A 113 -10.19 -4.72 -3.08
CA LEU A 113 -10.38 -3.32 -3.47
C LEU A 113 -11.87 -2.94 -3.51
N GLN A 114 -12.72 -3.81 -4.03
CA GLN A 114 -14.16 -3.58 -4.06
C GLN A 114 -14.74 -3.51 -2.64
N GLU A 115 -14.37 -4.44 -1.76
CA GLU A 115 -14.76 -4.44 -0.34
C GLU A 115 -14.30 -3.14 0.35
N MET A 116 -13.01 -2.79 0.20
CA MET A 116 -12.42 -1.59 0.78
C MET A 116 -13.12 -0.31 0.33
N CYS A 117 -13.44 -0.17 -0.96
CA CYS A 117 -14.06 1.04 -1.50
C CYS A 117 -15.58 1.11 -1.25
N SER A 118 -16.28 -0.03 -1.26
CA SER A 118 -17.73 -0.06 -1.00
C SER A 118 -18.10 0.29 0.46
N VAL A 119 -17.21 -0.01 1.41
CA VAL A 119 -17.38 0.39 2.82
C VAL A 119 -17.27 1.91 2.99
N LEU A 120 -16.44 2.56 2.19
CA LEU A 120 -16.28 4.03 2.21
C LEU A 120 -17.52 4.73 1.67
N ASP A 121 -18.13 4.20 0.61
CA ASP A 121 -19.36 4.76 0.03
C ASP A 121 -20.53 4.75 1.03
N LYS A 122 -20.69 3.68 1.79
CA LYS A 122 -21.74 3.56 2.84
C LYS A 122 -21.49 4.47 4.03
N SER A 123 -20.23 4.63 4.44
CA SER A 123 -19.87 5.49 5.58
C SER A 123 -20.12 6.97 5.25
N ALA A 124 -19.81 7.39 4.02
CA ALA A 124 -20.09 8.74 3.53
C ALA A 124 -21.60 9.04 3.43
N GLN A 125 -22.43 8.03 3.10
CA GLN A 125 -23.89 8.19 3.04
C GLN A 125 -24.53 8.40 4.42
N MET A 126 -24.00 7.80 5.50
CA MET A 126 -24.57 7.95 6.85
C MET A 126 -24.15 9.25 7.57
N GLU A 127 -23.04 9.89 7.18
CA GLU A 127 -22.61 11.17 7.75
C GLU A 127 -23.34 12.39 7.17
N GLY A 128 -23.94 12.27 5.98
CA GLY A 128 -24.68 13.35 5.31
C GLY A 128 -26.15 13.50 5.72
N GLU A 129 -26.64 12.66 6.63
CA GLU A 129 -28.07 12.59 7.03
C GLU A 129 -28.31 13.09 8.46
N LYS A 130 -27.37 13.86 9.04
CA LYS A 130 -27.48 14.49 10.36
C LYS A 130 -27.54 16.01 10.30
#